data_AF-A0A1A2Q642-F1
#
_entry.id   AF-A0A1A2Q642-F1
#
_cell.length_a   1.000
_cell.length_b   1.000
_cell.length_c   1.000
_cell.angle_alpha   90.00
_cell.angle_beta   90.00
_cell.angle_gamma   90.00
#
_symmetry.space_group_name_H-M   'P 1'
#
loop_
_entity.id
_entity.type
_entity.pdbx_description
1 polymer ?
#
loop_
_entity_poly.entity_id
_entity_poly.type
_entity_poly.pdbx_seq_one_letter_code
_entity_poly.pdbx_strand_id
1 'polypeptide(L)'
;MTSRQDLLDALGVELPEELLSLALTHRSYAYENGGLPTNERLEFLGDAVLGLTITDELYHRHPDRSEGDLAKLRASVVNTQALADVARKLCQDGLGAHLFLGRGEANTGGADKSSILADGMESLLGAIYLQHGIDTAREVILRLFGALLDAAPTLGAGLDWKTSLQELTAARGMGAPSYVVTSTGPDHDKEFTAVVVVMEIEYGSGVGRSKKEAEQKAAAATWKTLEALDTAGKTSV
;
A
#
# COMPACT_ATOMS: atom_id res chain seq x y z
N MET A 1 -5.86 14.41 -25.37
CA MET A 1 -6.55 14.97 -24.20
C MET A 1 -7.09 13.79 -23.44
N THR A 2 -6.65 13.58 -22.21
CA THR A 2 -7.15 12.50 -21.35
C THR A 2 -8.63 12.77 -21.05
N SER A 3 -9.51 11.82 -21.37
CA SER A 3 -10.95 12.02 -21.24
C SER A 3 -11.36 11.91 -19.77
N ARG A 4 -12.06 12.91 -19.23
CA ARG A 4 -12.66 12.81 -17.88
C ARG A 4 -13.65 11.64 -17.79
N GLN A 5 -14.27 11.27 -18.93
CA GLN A 5 -15.18 10.14 -18.97
C GLN A 5 -14.48 8.83 -18.63
N ASP A 6 -13.26 8.61 -19.13
CA ASP A 6 -12.52 7.36 -18.87
C ASP A 6 -12.24 7.16 -17.37
N LEU A 7 -12.00 8.26 -16.65
CA LEU A 7 -11.83 8.24 -15.20
C LEU A 7 -13.16 7.93 -14.49
N LEU A 8 -14.26 8.58 -14.88
CA LEU A 8 -15.59 8.33 -14.29
C LEU A 8 -16.05 6.89 -14.57
N ASP A 9 -15.82 6.37 -15.76
CA ASP A 9 -16.12 5.00 -16.15
C ASP A 9 -15.32 4.00 -15.29
N ALA A 10 -14.04 4.28 -15.03
CA ALA A 10 -13.22 3.47 -14.12
C ALA A 10 -13.73 3.51 -12.67
N LEU A 11 -14.16 4.68 -12.19
CA LEU A 11 -14.79 4.86 -10.88
C LEU A 11 -16.20 4.25 -10.81
N GLY A 12 -16.85 4.02 -11.95
CA GLY A 12 -18.18 3.41 -12.06
C GLY A 12 -19.30 4.26 -11.47
N VAL A 13 -19.04 5.56 -11.27
CA VAL A 13 -19.98 6.53 -10.69
C VAL A 13 -19.79 7.90 -11.35
N GLU A 14 -20.87 8.66 -11.40
CA GLU A 14 -20.85 10.05 -11.87
C GLU A 14 -20.46 11.01 -10.74
N LEU A 15 -19.73 12.08 -11.04
CA LEU A 15 -19.43 13.15 -10.09
C LEU A 15 -19.74 14.51 -10.73
N PRO A 16 -20.30 15.47 -9.98
CA PRO A 16 -20.42 16.84 -10.45
C PRO A 16 -19.07 17.39 -10.89
N GLU A 17 -19.04 18.15 -11.98
CA GLU A 17 -17.79 18.63 -12.58
C GLU A 17 -16.91 19.42 -11.59
N GLU A 18 -17.54 20.26 -10.77
CA GLU A 18 -16.85 21.07 -9.76
C GLU A 18 -16.22 20.19 -8.68
N LEU A 19 -16.92 19.14 -8.25
CA LEU A 19 -16.44 18.21 -7.21
C LEU A 19 -15.30 17.33 -7.74
N LEU A 20 -15.43 16.82 -8.97
CA LEU A 20 -14.35 16.08 -9.64
C LEU A 20 -13.11 16.98 -9.83
N SER A 21 -13.31 18.23 -10.26
CA SER A 21 -12.22 19.18 -10.44
C SER A 21 -11.53 19.49 -9.11
N LEU A 22 -12.29 19.64 -8.02
CA LEU A 22 -11.74 19.82 -6.68
C LEU A 22 -10.90 18.62 -6.24
N ALA A 23 -11.41 17.39 -6.41
CA ALA A 23 -10.70 16.17 -6.03
C ALA A 23 -9.37 15.97 -6.79
N LEU A 24 -9.31 16.44 -8.04
CA LEU A 24 -8.11 16.37 -8.88
C LEU A 24 -7.14 17.55 -8.68
N THR A 25 -7.47 18.55 -7.86
CA THR A 25 -6.66 19.77 -7.71
C THR A 25 -5.61 19.64 -6.60
N HIS A 26 -4.37 19.35 -7.00
CA HIS A 26 -3.24 19.36 -6.08
C HIS A 26 -2.88 20.79 -5.65
N ARG A 27 -2.40 20.93 -4.41
CA ARG A 27 -2.00 22.22 -3.81
C ARG A 27 -1.03 23.04 -4.67
N SER A 28 -0.13 22.41 -5.42
CA SER A 28 0.79 23.12 -6.32
C SER A 28 0.05 23.87 -7.43
N TYR A 29 -1.00 23.26 -7.98
CA TYR A 29 -1.80 23.89 -9.04
C TYR A 29 -2.66 25.00 -8.46
N ALA A 30 -3.30 24.74 -7.32
CA ALA A 30 -4.08 25.74 -6.60
C ALA A 30 -3.28 27.01 -6.32
N TYR A 31 -2.03 26.86 -5.84
CA TYR A 31 -1.14 27.98 -5.56
C TYR A 31 -0.81 28.80 -6.81
N GLU A 32 -0.51 28.14 -7.93
CA GLU A 32 -0.20 28.81 -9.21
C GLU A 32 -1.43 29.51 -9.83
N ASN A 33 -2.65 29.07 -9.49
CA ASN A 33 -3.90 29.54 -10.10
C ASN A 33 -4.76 30.41 -9.15
N GLY A 34 -4.11 31.21 -8.30
CA GLY A 34 -4.81 32.21 -7.48
C GLY A 34 -5.36 31.68 -6.16
N GLY A 35 -4.82 30.58 -5.64
CA GLY A 35 -5.20 30.02 -4.35
C GLY A 35 -6.55 29.30 -4.39
N LEU A 36 -6.78 28.51 -5.45
CA LEU A 36 -7.98 27.67 -5.56
C LEU A 36 -8.11 26.72 -4.36
N PRO A 37 -9.32 26.23 -4.06
CA PRO A 37 -9.48 25.15 -3.10
C PRO A 37 -8.68 23.90 -3.52
N THR A 38 -8.07 23.24 -2.54
CA THR A 38 -7.24 22.04 -2.74
C THR A 38 -8.03 20.76 -2.42
N ASN A 39 -7.53 19.65 -2.94
CA ASN A 39 -8.06 18.32 -2.73
C ASN A 39 -7.82 17.76 -1.30
N GLU A 40 -7.00 18.42 -0.48
CA GLU A 40 -6.54 17.97 0.85
C GLU A 40 -7.68 17.70 1.85
N ARG A 41 -8.79 18.45 1.78
CA ARG A 41 -9.96 18.18 2.65
C ARG A 41 -10.73 16.93 2.24
N LEU A 42 -10.78 16.65 0.94
CA LEU A 42 -11.41 15.45 0.40
C LEU A 42 -10.51 14.23 0.63
N GLU A 43 -9.19 14.39 0.52
CA GLU A 43 -8.19 13.38 0.90
C GLU A 43 -8.40 12.95 2.36
N PHE A 44 -8.42 13.90 3.29
CA PHE A 44 -8.70 13.63 4.70
C PHE A 44 -10.00 12.83 4.94
N LEU A 45 -11.06 13.18 4.22
CA LEU A 45 -12.34 12.47 4.30
C LEU A 45 -12.24 11.06 3.69
N GLY A 46 -11.58 10.95 2.55
CA GLY A 46 -11.39 9.72 1.80
C GLY A 46 -10.55 8.69 2.53
N ASP A 47 -9.48 9.09 3.21
CA ASP A 47 -8.67 8.22 4.08
C ASP A 47 -9.55 7.56 5.15
N ALA A 48 -10.39 8.33 5.83
CA ALA A 48 -11.30 7.79 6.84
C ALA A 48 -12.32 6.80 6.25
N VAL A 49 -12.89 7.11 5.08
CA VAL A 49 -13.86 6.24 4.39
C VAL A 49 -13.20 4.94 3.90
N LEU A 50 -12.00 5.04 3.31
CA LEU A 50 -11.19 3.91 2.90
C LEU A 50 -10.82 3.04 4.10
N GLY A 51 -10.29 3.65 5.16
CA GLY A 51 -9.89 2.98 6.39
C GLY A 51 -11.03 2.20 7.03
N LEU A 52 -12.23 2.79 7.14
CA LEU A 52 -13.42 2.10 7.64
C LEU A 52 -13.79 0.92 6.75
N THR A 53 -13.88 1.15 5.43
CA THR A 53 -14.31 0.11 4.47
C THR A 53 -13.38 -1.10 4.49
N ILE A 54 -12.06 -0.86 4.44
CA ILE A 54 -11.06 -1.94 4.45
C ILE A 54 -11.02 -2.64 5.80
N THR A 55 -11.13 -1.91 6.91
CA THR A 55 -11.17 -2.53 8.26
C THR A 55 -12.37 -3.45 8.39
N ASP A 56 -13.55 -2.99 7.96
CA ASP A 56 -14.80 -3.75 8.03
C ASP A 56 -14.73 -5.00 7.15
N GLU A 57 -14.20 -4.89 5.93
CA GLU A 57 -14.04 -6.02 5.03
C GLU A 57 -13.07 -7.08 5.60
N LEU A 58 -11.92 -6.65 6.14
CA LEU A 58 -10.94 -7.57 6.73
C LEU A 58 -11.51 -8.30 7.95
N TYR A 59 -12.30 -7.61 8.79
CA TYR A 59 -12.96 -8.21 9.95
C TYR A 59 -13.89 -9.36 9.52
N HIS A 60 -14.71 -9.15 8.48
CA HIS A 60 -15.64 -10.17 8.01
C HIS A 60 -14.97 -11.30 7.20
N ARG A 61 -13.91 -10.99 6.42
CA ARG A 61 -13.16 -12.00 5.65
C ARG A 61 -12.32 -12.91 6.53
N HIS A 62 -11.92 -12.45 7.71
CA HIS A 62 -10.96 -13.16 8.56
C HIS A 62 -11.41 -13.22 10.02
N PRO A 63 -12.54 -13.89 10.32
CA PRO A 63 -13.15 -13.91 11.65
C PRO A 63 -12.24 -14.52 12.74
N ASP A 64 -11.30 -15.38 12.35
CA ASP A 64 -10.39 -16.07 13.28
C ASP A 64 -9.04 -15.36 13.49
N ARG A 65 -8.81 -14.21 12.85
CA ARG A 65 -7.55 -13.45 12.98
C ARG A 65 -7.57 -12.53 14.19
N SER A 66 -6.40 -12.34 14.81
CA SER A 66 -6.23 -11.40 15.91
C SER A 66 -6.34 -9.94 15.44
N GLU A 67 -6.61 -9.01 16.36
CA GLU A 67 -6.58 -7.56 16.10
C GLU A 67 -5.24 -7.13 15.47
N GLY A 68 -4.12 -7.64 16.00
CA GLY A 68 -2.78 -7.33 15.49
C GLY A 68 -2.58 -7.80 14.04
N ASP A 69 -3.07 -8.99 13.70
CA ASP A 69 -3.01 -9.50 12.33
C ASP A 69 -3.90 -8.68 11.39
N LEU A 70 -5.12 -8.33 11.81
CA LEU A 70 -6.01 -7.46 11.04
C LEU A 70 -5.40 -6.08 10.81
N ALA A 71 -4.72 -5.51 11.81
CA ALA A 71 -3.99 -4.25 11.68
C ALA A 71 -2.83 -4.35 10.68
N LYS A 72 -2.05 -5.44 10.71
CA LYS A 72 -0.99 -5.72 9.71
C LYS A 72 -1.56 -5.86 8.30
N LEU A 73 -2.68 -6.57 8.14
CA LEU A 73 -3.37 -6.69 6.85
C LEU A 73 -3.87 -5.33 6.34
N ARG A 74 -4.50 -4.54 7.21
CA ARG A 74 -4.97 -3.20 6.87
C ARG A 74 -3.82 -2.31 6.41
N ALA A 75 -2.70 -2.31 7.13
CA ALA A 75 -1.52 -1.55 6.73
C ALA A 75 -0.94 -1.99 5.37
N SER A 76 -1.24 -3.22 4.93
CA SER A 76 -0.83 -3.72 3.61
C SER A 76 -1.66 -3.23 2.44
N VAL A 77 -2.93 -2.94 2.70
CA VAL A 77 -3.87 -2.44 1.71
C VAL A 77 -3.95 -0.92 1.73
N VAL A 78 -3.89 -0.33 2.92
CA VAL A 78 -3.99 1.12 3.17
C VAL A 78 -2.60 1.68 3.47
N ASN A 79 -1.80 1.85 2.42
CA ASN A 79 -0.54 2.56 2.46
C ASN A 79 -0.28 3.28 1.13
N THR A 80 0.58 4.30 1.17
CA THR A 80 0.90 5.16 0.02
C THR A 80 1.27 4.37 -1.23
N GLN A 81 2.04 3.29 -1.11
CA GLN A 81 2.47 2.53 -2.29
C GLN A 81 1.32 1.73 -2.89
N ALA A 82 0.53 1.05 -2.06
CA ALA A 82 -0.63 0.29 -2.51
C ALA A 82 -1.68 1.20 -3.18
N LEU A 83 -1.98 2.35 -2.58
CA LEU A 83 -2.91 3.33 -3.15
C LEU A 83 -2.37 3.90 -4.48
N ALA A 84 -1.08 4.25 -4.53
CA ALA A 84 -0.48 4.73 -5.76
C ALA A 84 -0.53 3.68 -6.88
N ASP A 85 -0.37 2.39 -6.55
CA ASP A 85 -0.44 1.31 -7.52
C ASP A 85 -1.88 1.10 -8.04
N VAL A 86 -2.90 1.29 -7.20
CA VAL A 86 -4.31 1.35 -7.64
C VAL A 86 -4.52 2.55 -8.55
N ALA A 87 -4.04 3.73 -8.14
CA ALA A 87 -4.16 4.97 -8.91
C ALA A 87 -3.52 4.87 -10.30
N ARG A 88 -2.33 4.27 -10.42
CA ARG A 88 -1.64 4.03 -11.70
C ARG A 88 -2.43 3.11 -12.64
N LYS A 89 -3.20 2.18 -12.09
CA LYS A 89 -3.95 1.16 -12.84
C LYS A 89 -5.43 1.53 -13.05
N LEU A 90 -5.86 2.67 -12.51
CA LEU A 90 -7.28 3.03 -12.45
C LEU A 90 -7.93 3.09 -13.84
N CYS A 91 -7.26 3.74 -14.79
CA CYS A 91 -7.65 3.83 -16.19
C CYS A 91 -6.42 3.65 -17.09
N GLN A 92 -6.61 3.68 -18.41
CA GLN A 92 -5.53 3.47 -19.39
C GLN A 92 -4.30 4.36 -19.17
N ASP A 93 -4.52 5.63 -18.81
CA ASP A 93 -3.45 6.62 -18.61
C ASP A 93 -3.09 6.81 -17.11
N GLY A 94 -3.77 6.08 -16.22
CA GLY A 94 -3.65 6.22 -14.77
C GLY A 94 -4.19 7.55 -14.22
N LEU A 95 -4.40 7.61 -12.91
CA LEU A 95 -4.93 8.81 -12.24
C LEU A 95 -4.03 10.05 -12.44
N GLY A 96 -2.72 9.85 -12.47
CA GLY A 96 -1.75 10.94 -12.58
C GLY A 96 -1.96 11.85 -13.79
N ALA A 97 -2.43 11.29 -14.91
CA ALA A 97 -2.73 12.03 -16.13
C ALA A 97 -3.93 12.99 -15.99
N HIS A 98 -4.76 12.81 -14.96
CA HIS A 98 -5.95 13.63 -14.69
C HIS A 98 -5.72 14.66 -13.58
N LEU A 99 -4.63 14.56 -12.81
CA LEU A 99 -4.35 15.48 -11.72
C LEU A 99 -3.92 16.85 -12.23
N PHE A 100 -4.49 17.90 -11.62
CA PHE A 100 -4.04 19.26 -11.86
C PHE A 100 -2.82 19.55 -11.00
N LEU A 101 -1.66 19.62 -11.65
CA LEU A 101 -0.37 19.89 -11.03
C LEU A 101 0.16 21.26 -11.49
N GLY A 102 0.85 21.95 -10.59
CA GLY A 102 1.56 23.19 -10.93
C GLY A 102 2.72 22.86 -11.86
N ARG A 103 3.20 23.84 -12.63
CA ARG A 103 4.26 23.61 -13.62
C ARG A 103 5.53 23.04 -12.99
N GLY A 104 5.91 23.54 -11.81
CA GLY A 104 7.06 23.04 -11.08
C GLY A 104 6.90 21.56 -10.69
N GLU A 105 5.74 21.22 -10.13
CA GLU A 105 5.43 19.85 -9.70
C GLU A 105 5.39 18.88 -10.89
N ALA A 106 4.70 19.27 -11.97
CA ALA A 106 4.62 18.50 -13.21
C ALA A 106 6.01 18.24 -13.84
N ASN A 107 6.87 19.27 -13.90
CA ASN A 107 8.22 19.16 -14.46
C ASN A 107 9.14 18.22 -13.66
N THR A 108 8.83 17.99 -12.37
CA THR A 108 9.57 17.04 -11.52
C THR A 108 8.97 15.63 -11.51
N GLY A 109 8.04 15.34 -12.43
CA GLY A 109 7.38 14.03 -12.52
C GLY A 109 6.30 13.83 -11.45
N GLY A 110 5.68 14.90 -10.94
CA GLY A 110 4.66 14.83 -9.90
C GLY A 110 3.50 13.87 -10.19
N ALA A 111 3.15 13.70 -11.47
CA ALA A 111 2.07 12.81 -11.91
C ALA A 111 2.32 11.32 -11.59
N ASP A 112 3.57 10.91 -11.34
CA ASP A 112 3.92 9.53 -10.99
C ASP A 112 4.43 9.39 -9.54
N LYS A 113 4.49 10.48 -8.76
CA LYS A 113 4.90 10.42 -7.35
C LYS A 113 3.86 9.67 -6.53
N SER A 114 4.29 8.61 -5.82
CA SER A 114 3.37 7.76 -5.06
C SER A 114 2.55 8.53 -4.01
N SER A 115 3.12 9.56 -3.37
CA SER A 115 2.36 10.38 -2.42
C SER A 115 1.21 11.12 -3.11
N ILE A 116 1.49 11.84 -4.20
CA ILE A 116 0.48 12.61 -4.95
C ILE A 116 -0.63 11.70 -5.51
N LEU A 117 -0.25 10.52 -6.00
CA LEU A 117 -1.21 9.54 -6.50
C LEU A 117 -2.08 8.95 -5.39
N ALA A 118 -1.51 8.67 -4.22
CA ALA A 118 -2.25 8.18 -3.07
C ALA A 118 -3.24 9.25 -2.57
N ASP A 119 -2.77 10.48 -2.36
CA ASP A 119 -3.59 11.61 -1.92
C ASP A 119 -4.73 11.88 -2.92
N GLY A 120 -4.43 11.82 -4.23
CA GLY A 120 -5.43 11.95 -5.29
C GLY A 120 -6.46 10.82 -5.27
N MET A 121 -6.05 9.59 -5.00
CA MET A 121 -6.95 8.45 -4.89
C MET A 121 -7.89 8.60 -3.69
N GLU A 122 -7.35 8.94 -2.51
CA GLU A 122 -8.15 9.22 -1.31
C GLU A 122 -9.12 10.37 -1.57
N SER A 123 -8.66 11.43 -2.22
CA SER A 123 -9.53 12.57 -2.55
C SER A 123 -10.72 12.19 -3.43
N LEU A 124 -10.50 11.33 -4.44
CA LEU A 124 -11.60 10.80 -5.26
C LEU A 124 -12.58 9.96 -4.43
N LEU A 125 -12.08 9.12 -3.51
CA LEU A 125 -12.94 8.35 -2.61
C LEU A 125 -13.76 9.26 -1.68
N GLY A 126 -13.14 10.34 -1.17
CA GLY A 126 -13.81 11.37 -0.40
C GLY A 126 -14.91 12.10 -1.20
N ALA A 127 -14.67 12.39 -2.47
CA ALA A 127 -15.66 12.97 -3.37
C ALA A 127 -16.84 12.02 -3.64
N ILE A 128 -16.56 10.73 -3.87
CA ILE A 128 -17.60 9.70 -4.07
C ILE A 128 -18.47 9.58 -2.83
N TYR A 129 -17.86 9.52 -1.64
CA TYR A 129 -18.60 9.51 -0.38
C TYR A 129 -19.45 10.77 -0.21
N LEU A 130 -18.91 11.95 -0.50
CA LEU A 130 -19.63 13.21 -0.36
C LEU A 130 -20.85 13.27 -1.27
N GLN A 131 -20.75 12.74 -2.49
CA GLN A 131 -21.82 12.76 -3.48
C GLN A 131 -22.86 11.64 -3.27
N HIS A 132 -22.42 10.43 -2.95
CA HIS A 132 -23.24 9.22 -3.02
C HIS A 132 -23.43 8.48 -1.70
N GLY A 133 -22.77 8.94 -0.62
CA GLY A 133 -22.83 8.30 0.69
C GLY A 133 -21.95 7.05 0.83
N ILE A 134 -22.00 6.43 2.01
CA ILE A 134 -21.09 5.35 2.41
C ILE A 134 -21.29 4.05 1.62
N ASP A 135 -22.52 3.70 1.28
CA ASP A 135 -22.81 2.41 0.62
C ASP A 135 -22.19 2.37 -0.78
N THR A 136 -22.41 3.40 -1.59
CA THR A 136 -21.81 3.53 -2.92
C THR A 136 -20.29 3.65 -2.85
N ALA A 137 -19.76 4.45 -1.91
CA ALA A 137 -18.32 4.59 -1.74
C ALA A 137 -17.66 3.25 -1.39
N ARG A 138 -18.28 2.47 -0.50
CA ARG A 138 -17.84 1.12 -0.14
C ARG A 138 -17.81 0.19 -1.34
N GLU A 139 -18.86 0.15 -2.16
CA GLU A 139 -18.89 -0.69 -3.37
C GLU A 139 -17.74 -0.35 -4.34
N VAL A 140 -17.49 0.94 -4.56
CA VAL A 140 -16.38 1.39 -5.40
C VAL A 140 -15.04 0.99 -4.80
N ILE A 141 -14.83 1.23 -3.51
CA ILE A 141 -13.58 0.87 -2.81
C ILE A 141 -13.33 -0.64 -2.91
N LEU A 142 -14.31 -1.48 -2.59
CA LEU A 142 -14.13 -2.93 -2.63
C LEU A 142 -13.84 -3.45 -4.04
N ARG A 143 -14.41 -2.83 -5.07
CA ARG A 143 -14.10 -3.15 -6.46
C ARG A 143 -12.67 -2.76 -6.85
N LEU A 144 -12.23 -1.56 -6.49
CA LEU A 144 -10.90 -1.06 -6.86
C LEU A 144 -9.77 -1.72 -6.05
N PHE A 145 -10.00 -2.02 -4.78
CA PHE A 145 -9.02 -2.61 -3.87
C PHE A 145 -9.16 -4.14 -3.72
N GLY A 146 -10.13 -4.77 -4.39
CA GLY A 146 -10.41 -6.21 -4.25
C GLY A 146 -9.18 -7.09 -4.47
N ALA A 147 -8.42 -6.84 -5.53
CA ALA A 147 -7.20 -7.60 -5.81
C ALA A 147 -6.12 -7.43 -4.72
N LEU A 148 -6.03 -6.25 -4.09
CA LEU A 148 -5.13 -6.02 -2.96
C LEU A 148 -5.61 -6.74 -1.71
N LEU A 149 -6.91 -6.71 -1.43
CA LEU A 149 -7.50 -7.44 -0.30
C LEU A 149 -7.29 -8.95 -0.43
N ASP A 150 -7.39 -9.49 -1.64
CA ASP A 150 -7.17 -10.91 -1.90
C ASP A 150 -5.68 -11.29 -1.75
N ALA A 151 -4.78 -10.38 -2.11
CA ALA A 151 -3.34 -10.56 -1.92
C ALA A 151 -2.87 -10.23 -0.49
N ALA A 152 -3.67 -9.50 0.29
CA ALA A 152 -3.30 -8.97 1.62
C ALA A 152 -2.78 -10.05 2.58
N PRO A 153 -3.33 -11.28 2.67
CA PRO A 153 -2.76 -12.33 3.51
C PRO A 153 -1.30 -12.66 3.21
N THR A 154 -0.87 -12.51 1.95
CA THR A 154 0.52 -12.71 1.52
C THR A 154 1.38 -11.45 1.66
N LEU A 155 0.77 -10.26 1.55
CA LEU A 155 1.41 -8.94 1.66
C LEU A 155 1.51 -8.41 3.11
N GLY A 156 0.61 -8.78 4.01
CA GLY A 156 0.62 -8.35 5.42
C GLY A 156 1.74 -9.01 6.20
N ALA A 157 2.02 -10.28 5.89
CA ALA A 157 3.27 -10.92 6.30
C ALA A 157 4.46 -10.19 5.65
N GLY A 158 4.29 -9.77 4.38
CA GLY A 158 5.12 -8.87 3.55
C GLY A 158 5.76 -7.65 4.24
N LEU A 159 4.99 -6.95 5.09
CA LEU A 159 5.31 -5.60 5.55
C LEU A 159 5.99 -5.55 6.89
N ASP A 160 5.84 -6.59 7.71
CA ASP A 160 6.57 -6.72 8.96
C ASP A 160 7.10 -8.16 9.17
N TRP A 161 7.86 -8.65 8.19
CA TRP A 161 8.51 -9.95 8.33
C TRP A 161 9.48 -9.99 9.49
N LYS A 162 10.15 -8.89 9.84
CA LYS A 162 11.07 -8.86 10.99
C LYS A 162 10.33 -9.17 12.29
N THR A 163 9.22 -8.50 12.57
CA THR A 163 8.42 -8.77 13.77
C THR A 163 7.74 -10.14 13.69
N SER A 164 7.17 -10.49 12.53
CA SER A 164 6.50 -11.79 12.34
C SER A 164 7.49 -12.96 12.51
N LEU A 165 8.74 -12.80 12.05
CA LEU A 165 9.80 -13.76 12.27
C LEU A 165 10.22 -13.83 13.74
N GLN A 166 10.34 -12.68 14.42
CA GLN A 166 10.67 -12.63 15.84
C GLN A 166 9.59 -13.32 16.70
N GLU A 167 8.32 -13.09 16.39
CA GLU A 167 7.18 -13.78 17.02
C GLU A 167 7.25 -15.29 16.77
N LEU A 168 7.51 -15.71 15.52
CA LEU A 168 7.61 -17.12 15.14
C LEU A 168 8.76 -17.84 15.86
N THR A 169 9.97 -17.26 15.87
CA THR A 169 11.12 -17.88 16.52
C THR A 169 10.97 -17.89 18.04
N ALA A 170 10.34 -16.86 18.63
CA ALA A 170 10.01 -16.84 20.05
C ALA A 170 9.00 -17.93 20.41
N ALA A 171 7.91 -18.07 19.64
CA ALA A 171 6.89 -19.10 19.84
C ALA A 171 7.48 -20.53 19.73
N ARG A 172 8.52 -20.71 18.92
CA ARG A 172 9.24 -21.99 18.74
C ARG A 172 10.38 -22.21 19.73
N GLY A 173 10.64 -21.29 20.65
CA GLY A 173 11.75 -21.39 21.60
C GLY A 173 13.14 -21.29 20.95
N MET A 174 13.23 -20.73 19.74
CA MET A 174 14.48 -20.59 18.99
C MET A 174 15.24 -19.29 19.32
N GLY A 175 14.70 -18.45 20.20
CA GLY A 175 15.28 -17.16 20.54
C GLY A 175 15.02 -16.07 19.48
N ALA A 176 15.66 -14.91 19.65
CA ALA A 176 15.48 -13.78 18.75
C ALA A 176 16.35 -13.93 17.49
N PRO A 177 15.82 -13.61 16.29
CA PRO A 177 16.60 -13.63 15.06
C PRO A 177 17.60 -12.45 15.04
N SER A 178 18.79 -12.69 14.52
CA SER A 178 19.77 -11.63 14.22
C SER A 178 20.04 -11.55 12.71
N TYR A 179 20.64 -10.44 12.28
CA TYR A 179 20.87 -10.16 10.85
C TYR A 179 22.34 -9.86 10.60
N VAL A 180 22.95 -10.58 9.66
CA VAL A 180 24.27 -10.27 9.12
C VAL A 180 24.08 -9.53 7.80
N VAL A 181 24.59 -8.31 7.69
CA VAL A 181 24.39 -7.44 6.52
C VAL A 181 25.72 -7.08 5.89
N THR A 182 25.85 -7.36 4.59
CA THR A 182 26.96 -6.93 3.74
C THR A 182 26.47 -5.94 2.68
N SER A 183 27.38 -5.18 2.08
CA SER A 183 27.04 -4.25 1.00
C SER A 183 28.11 -4.25 -0.08
N THR A 184 27.68 -4.11 -1.33
CA THR A 184 28.56 -4.01 -2.51
C THR A 184 28.11 -2.85 -3.41
N GLY A 185 28.98 -2.40 -4.32
CA GLY A 185 28.69 -1.31 -5.25
C GLY A 185 29.11 0.09 -4.77
N PRO A 186 29.08 1.09 -5.69
CA PRO A 186 29.45 2.47 -5.39
C PRO A 186 28.39 3.17 -4.53
N ASP A 187 28.75 4.24 -3.81
CA ASP A 187 27.86 4.91 -2.84
C ASP A 187 26.48 5.34 -3.39
N HIS A 188 26.40 5.67 -4.68
CA HIS A 188 25.17 6.08 -5.35
C HIS A 188 24.35 4.90 -5.92
N ASP A 189 24.88 3.67 -5.85
CA ASP A 189 24.23 2.45 -6.32
C ASP A 189 24.63 1.24 -5.46
N LYS A 190 24.50 1.41 -4.13
CA LYS A 190 24.79 0.34 -3.18
C LYS A 190 23.70 -0.72 -3.19
N GLU A 191 24.13 -1.97 -3.24
CA GLU A 191 23.32 -3.15 -3.02
C GLU A 191 23.64 -3.73 -1.63
N PHE A 192 22.62 -4.01 -0.84
CA PHE A 192 22.73 -4.61 0.49
C PHE A 192 22.22 -6.05 0.45
N THR A 193 22.98 -6.96 1.04
CA THR A 193 22.59 -8.36 1.24
C THR A 193 22.48 -8.62 2.74
N ALA A 194 21.33 -9.12 3.19
CA ALA A 194 21.10 -9.53 4.57
C ALA A 194 20.87 -11.04 4.64
N VAL A 195 21.37 -11.67 5.71
CA VAL A 195 21.13 -13.08 6.05
C VAL A 195 20.60 -13.13 7.48
N VAL A 196 19.53 -13.90 7.71
CA VAL A 196 18.99 -14.14 9.05
C VAL A 196 19.76 -15.27 9.73
N VAL A 197 20.11 -15.06 10.99
CA VAL A 197 20.70 -16.08 11.87
C VAL A 197 19.79 -16.33 13.06
N VAL A 198 19.44 -17.59 13.32
CA VAL A 198 18.66 -18.02 14.49
C VAL A 198 19.37 -19.21 15.14
N MET A 199 19.68 -19.13 16.44
CA MET A 199 20.48 -20.13 17.16
C MET A 199 21.80 -20.49 16.44
N GLU A 200 22.56 -19.50 15.99
CA GLU A 200 23.83 -19.69 15.26
C GLU A 200 23.69 -20.40 13.89
N ILE A 201 22.47 -20.59 13.39
CA ILE A 201 22.21 -21.20 12.07
C ILE A 201 21.72 -20.12 11.12
N GLU A 202 22.33 -20.05 9.94
CA GLU A 202 21.88 -19.18 8.85
C GLU A 202 20.63 -19.77 8.16
N TYR A 203 19.63 -18.92 7.92
CA TYR A 203 18.41 -19.28 7.21
C TYR A 203 18.28 -18.49 5.90
N GLY A 204 17.23 -17.70 5.76
CA GLY A 204 16.93 -16.96 4.54
C GLY A 204 17.80 -15.73 4.37
N SER A 205 18.04 -15.38 3.12
CA SER A 205 18.76 -14.18 2.71
C SER A 205 17.88 -13.26 1.85
N GLY A 206 18.25 -11.99 1.75
CA GLY A 206 17.52 -10.97 1.01
C GLY A 206 18.41 -9.85 0.52
N VAL A 207 18.12 -9.34 -0.68
CA VAL A 207 18.90 -8.28 -1.36
C VAL A 207 18.03 -7.05 -1.59
N GLY A 208 18.54 -5.85 -1.28
CA GLY A 208 17.80 -4.59 -1.44
C GLY A 208 18.69 -3.37 -1.64
N ARG A 209 18.08 -2.25 -2.05
CA ARG A 209 18.76 -0.95 -2.23
C ARG A 209 19.02 -0.22 -0.92
N SER A 210 18.46 -0.74 0.18
CA SER A 210 18.75 -0.30 1.54
C SER A 210 18.91 -1.50 2.47
N LYS A 211 19.62 -1.30 3.59
CA LYS A 211 19.74 -2.32 4.65
C LYS A 211 18.35 -2.81 5.11
N LYS A 212 17.42 -1.88 5.34
CA LYS A 212 16.06 -2.20 5.81
C LYS A 212 15.31 -3.10 4.82
N GLU A 213 15.42 -2.82 3.53
CA GLU A 213 14.79 -3.63 2.48
C GLU A 213 15.40 -5.03 2.39
N ALA A 214 16.74 -5.13 2.42
CA ALA A 214 17.46 -6.40 2.39
C ALA A 214 17.07 -7.29 3.58
N GLU A 215 17.05 -6.72 4.78
CA GLU A 215 16.67 -7.44 5.99
C GLU A 215 15.21 -7.88 5.97
N GLN A 216 14.28 -7.08 5.41
CA GLN A 216 12.89 -7.52 5.29
C GLN A 216 12.72 -8.71 4.37
N LYS A 217 13.44 -8.72 3.23
CA LYS A 217 13.42 -9.86 2.30
C LYS A 217 14.04 -11.11 2.94
N ALA A 218 15.11 -10.96 3.71
CA ALA A 218 15.74 -12.06 4.43
C ALA A 218 14.80 -12.64 5.51
N ALA A 219 14.09 -11.78 6.23
CA ALA A 219 13.09 -12.17 7.21
C ALA A 219 11.92 -12.93 6.53
N ALA A 220 11.45 -12.46 5.38
CA ALA A 220 10.42 -13.13 4.58
C ALA A 220 10.82 -14.54 4.16
N ALA A 221 12.02 -14.67 3.61
CA ALA A 221 12.55 -15.95 3.15
C ALA A 221 12.69 -16.94 4.32
N THR A 222 13.17 -16.46 5.47
CA THR A 222 13.30 -17.28 6.68
C THR A 222 11.96 -17.72 7.22
N TRP A 223 11.01 -16.79 7.35
CA TRP A 223 9.67 -17.10 7.87
C TRP A 223 8.99 -18.20 7.04
N LYS A 224 9.02 -18.07 5.70
CA LYS A 224 8.47 -19.10 4.79
C LYS A 224 9.16 -20.45 4.92
N THR A 225 10.49 -20.44 5.07
CA THR A 225 11.28 -21.67 5.28
C THR A 225 10.88 -22.36 6.58
N LEU A 226 10.74 -21.59 7.65
CA LEU A 226 10.34 -22.08 8.96
C LEU A 226 8.89 -22.62 8.94
N GLU A 227 7.97 -21.95 8.27
CA GLU A 227 6.57 -22.41 8.12
C GLU A 227 6.47 -23.72 7.30
N ALA A 228 7.23 -23.85 6.21
CA ALA A 228 7.25 -25.05 5.38
C ALA A 228 7.74 -26.31 6.15
N LEU A 229 8.71 -26.14 7.06
CA LEU A 229 9.21 -27.22 7.92
C LEU A 229 8.12 -27.78 8.85
N ASP A 230 7.21 -26.95 9.35
CA ASP A 230 6.08 -27.40 10.19
C ASP A 230 5.05 -28.21 9.39
N THR A 231 4.84 -27.84 8.13
CA THR A 231 3.88 -28.52 7.25
C THR A 231 4.38 -29.91 6.84
N ALA A 232 5.69 -30.05 6.60
CA ALA A 232 6.33 -31.34 6.33
C ALA A 232 6.31 -32.28 7.56
N GLY A 233 6.47 -31.74 8.77
CA GLY A 233 6.42 -32.51 10.01
C GLY A 233 5.02 -33.08 10.35
N LYS A 234 3.95 -32.36 9.97
CA LYS A 234 2.56 -32.79 10.23
C LYS A 234 2.03 -33.85 9.26
N THR A 235 2.68 -34.06 8.11
CA THR A 235 2.24 -35.05 7.09
C THR A 235 2.84 -36.44 7.34
N SER A 236 3.69 -36.59 8.36
CA SER A 236 4.43 -37.82 8.66
C SER A 236 3.92 -38.56 9.90
N VAL A 237 2.66 -38.34 10.32
CA VAL A 237 2.00 -39.03 11.43
C VAL A 237 0.75 -39.76 10.95
#